data_AF-A0A380S2V2-F1
#
_entry.id   AF-A0A380S2V2-F1
#
_cell.length_a   1.000
_cell.length_b   1.000
_cell.length_c   1.000
_cell.angle_alpha   90.00
_cell.angle_beta   90.00
_cell.angle_gamma   90.00
#
_symmetry.space_group_name_H-M   'P 1'
#
loop_
_entity.id
_entity.type
_entity.pdbx_description
1 polymer ?
#
loop_
_entity_poly.entity_id
_entity_poly.type
_entity_poly.pdbx_seq_one_letter_code
_entity_poly.pdbx_strand_id
1 'polypeptide(L)'
;MATLCKNCAHALVFDPRTQLMVCSSCGSEFKPEEVESEAKPYREDLKAEDATEVYNSKEAKFMDCYVYSCSECGGEIIVNGTEASTTCVFCGNPNVVFSRIAKMRAPEYILPFRITKAEAVMRAREAISKGAFVPRNIKNFSVDCCRGIYLPYWLTNIKYYDTVLVTGRVRKSRDKDVTRYYGRSGYLTLKMFPVDASKALSDDSSTKLEPFNMNHLKPFDEDYLAGFYSDVSDVTYKDVKKVALARGKEYFAEAALKDVERCDAKTTHILQRGPSVEVDTDMKYAMLPAWFISFDYEGKHNTILVNGDTGKVVCGLPWRKWLFFLMLFGIAAVASFLSFFVFKYLLAGMFSGDSDSAGGGLKMLIFIIIGIVTLFSTGIGKVYRVIENINLTQDKAMFNFMKKRQG
;
A
#
# COMPACT_ATOMS: atom_id res chain seq x y z
N MET A 1 20.49 19.35 20.13
CA MET A 1 19.37 20.31 20.33
C MET A 1 19.59 21.45 19.36
N ALA A 2 18.59 21.85 18.58
CA ALA A 2 18.76 23.01 17.69
C ALA A 2 18.54 24.30 18.46
N THR A 3 19.49 25.20 18.30
CA THR A 3 19.51 26.51 18.91
C THR A 3 18.64 27.45 18.08
N LEU A 4 17.61 28.05 18.69
CA LEU A 4 16.63 28.88 17.97
C LEU A 4 17.11 30.33 17.85
N CYS A 5 16.83 30.95 16.70
CA CYS A 5 17.12 32.35 16.44
C CYS A 5 16.29 33.25 17.38
N LYS A 6 16.94 34.13 18.14
CA LYS A 6 16.26 35.10 19.03
C LYS A 6 15.34 36.07 18.28
N ASN A 7 15.55 36.24 16.97
CA ASN A 7 14.85 37.24 16.18
C ASN A 7 13.61 36.69 15.43
N CYS A 8 13.65 35.42 14.99
CA CYS A 8 12.57 34.83 14.20
C CYS A 8 12.18 33.41 14.61
N ALA A 9 12.77 32.88 15.69
CA ALA A 9 12.58 31.52 16.19
C ALA A 9 12.90 30.39 15.20
N HIS A 10 13.53 30.69 14.05
CA HIS A 10 14.02 29.68 13.12
C HIS A 10 15.29 29.01 13.65
N ALA A 11 15.55 27.76 13.26
CA ALA A 11 16.74 27.04 13.69
C ALA A 11 18.02 27.71 13.15
N LEU A 12 19.00 27.90 14.03
CA LEU A 12 20.32 28.37 13.64
C LEU A 12 21.19 27.19 13.18
N VAL A 13 21.92 27.39 12.09
CA VAL A 13 22.87 26.42 11.54
C VAL A 13 24.28 26.93 11.77
N PHE A 14 25.15 26.11 12.34
CA PHE A 14 26.55 26.48 12.52
C PHE A 14 27.27 26.48 11.18
N ASP A 15 27.90 27.60 10.82
CA ASP A 15 28.80 27.69 9.67
C ASP A 15 30.25 27.50 10.13
N PRO A 16 30.92 26.39 9.76
CA PRO A 16 32.29 26.12 10.17
C PRO A 16 33.31 27.12 9.65
N ARG A 17 33.02 27.85 8.56
CA ARG A 17 33.94 28.83 7.98
C ARG A 17 33.96 30.14 8.75
N THR A 18 32.80 30.59 9.20
CA THR A 18 32.63 31.85 9.93
C THR A 18 32.61 31.65 11.44
N GLN A 19 32.47 30.40 11.92
CA GLN A 19 32.35 30.03 13.34
C GLN A 19 31.11 30.68 14.01
N LEU A 20 30.08 30.96 13.22
CA LEU A 20 28.85 31.62 13.66
C LEU A 20 27.63 30.72 13.45
N MET A 21 26.61 30.93 14.27
CA MET A 21 25.29 30.33 14.15
C MET A 21 24.44 31.22 13.24
N VAL A 22 24.19 30.78 12.01
CA VAL A 22 23.51 31.56 10.96
C VAL A 22 22.06 31.12 10.84
N CYS A 23 21.15 32.10 10.84
CA CYS A 23 19.73 31.86 10.58
C CYS A 23 19.43 31.88 9.08
N SER A 24 19.00 30.75 8.51
CA SER A 24 18.58 30.67 7.10
C SER A 24 17.32 31.48 6.75
N SER A 25 16.47 31.79 7.74
CA SER A 25 15.24 32.54 7.50
C SER A 25 15.40 34.07 7.51
N CYS A 26 16.10 34.64 8.49
CA CYS A 26 16.25 36.10 8.62
C CYS A 26 17.68 36.61 8.39
N GLY A 27 18.64 35.72 8.12
CA GLY A 27 20.05 36.08 7.87
C GLY A 27 20.81 36.57 9.09
N SER A 28 20.22 36.53 10.30
CA SER A 28 20.90 36.94 11.52
C SER A 28 21.98 35.94 11.91
N GLU A 29 23.12 36.46 12.37
CA GLU A 29 24.28 35.70 12.81
C GLU A 29 24.45 35.87 14.32
N PHE A 30 24.73 34.76 15.02
CA PHE A 30 24.94 34.74 16.46
C PHE A 30 26.21 33.99 16.80
N LYS A 31 26.92 34.39 17.86
CA LYS A 31 28.02 33.57 18.40
C LYS A 31 27.44 32.36 19.15
N PRO A 32 28.06 31.17 19.06
CA PRO A 32 27.59 29.97 19.76
C PRO A 32 27.36 30.18 21.27
N GLU A 33 28.22 30.98 21.90
CA GLU A 33 28.19 31.33 23.33
C GLU A 33 26.98 32.19 23.73
N GLU A 34 26.41 32.96 22.80
CA GLU A 34 25.32 33.90 23.08
C GLU A 34 23.94 33.24 23.09
N VAL A 35 23.84 31.97 22.69
CA VAL A 35 22.57 31.30 22.44
C VAL A 35 22.34 30.07 23.33
N GLU A 36 22.93 30.06 24.53
CA GLU A 36 22.59 29.06 25.56
C GLU A 36 21.07 29.02 25.79
N SER A 37 20.45 27.89 25.44
CA SER A 37 19.06 27.61 25.76
C SER A 37 18.98 27.08 27.18
N GLU A 38 18.20 27.75 28.03
CA GLU A 38 17.75 27.27 29.32
C GLU A 38 17.45 25.76 29.26
N ALA A 39 18.09 24.99 30.15
CA ALA A 39 17.89 23.56 30.29
C ALA A 39 16.41 23.27 30.56
N LYS A 40 15.67 22.82 29.54
CA LYS A 40 14.29 22.35 29.74
C LYS A 40 14.34 21.04 30.55
N PRO A 41 13.50 20.89 31.60
CA PRO A 41 13.50 19.69 32.42
C PRO A 41 13.15 18.46 31.58
N TYR A 42 13.98 17.42 31.74
CA TYR A 42 13.76 16.07 31.23
C TYR A 42 12.36 15.62 31.68
N ARG A 43 11.45 15.38 30.74
CA ARG A 43 10.11 14.86 31.07
C ARG A 43 10.26 13.38 31.39
N GLU A 44 9.74 12.98 32.55
CA GLU A 44 9.76 11.62 33.08
C GLU A 44 9.37 10.57 32.05
N ASP A 45 10.07 9.44 32.11
CA ASP A 45 9.88 8.26 31.30
C ASP A 45 8.39 7.83 31.35
N LEU A 46 7.73 7.85 30.19
CA LEU A 46 6.41 7.23 30.04
C LEU A 46 6.55 5.75 30.42
N LYS A 47 5.95 5.37 31.56
CA LYS A 47 5.88 3.97 32.00
C LYS A 47 5.36 3.12 30.84
N ALA A 48 6.17 2.15 30.43
CA ALA A 48 5.74 1.11 29.50
C ALA A 48 4.48 0.45 30.07
N GLU A 49 3.42 0.33 29.25
CA GLU A 49 2.26 -0.48 29.60
C GLU A 49 2.71 -1.92 29.89
N ASP A 50 2.02 -2.57 30.84
CA ASP A 50 2.40 -3.86 31.37
C ASP A 50 2.48 -4.90 30.24
N ALA A 51 3.68 -5.43 29.99
CA ALA A 51 3.98 -6.34 28.88
C ALA A 51 3.10 -7.60 28.88
N THR A 52 2.54 -7.93 30.03
CA THR A 52 1.67 -9.09 30.25
C THR A 52 0.27 -8.90 29.64
N GLU A 53 -0.28 -7.69 29.63
CA GLU A 53 -1.60 -7.40 29.04
C GLU A 53 -1.53 -7.23 27.51
N VAL A 54 -0.39 -6.77 26.98
CA VAL A 54 -0.23 -6.48 25.54
C VAL A 54 0.32 -7.68 24.76
N TYR A 55 1.22 -8.48 25.36
CA TYR A 55 1.99 -9.50 24.62
C TYR A 55 1.78 -10.96 25.03
N ASN A 56 1.07 -11.24 26.13
CA ASN A 56 0.76 -12.59 26.63
C ASN A 56 1.95 -13.59 26.59
N SER A 57 3.20 -13.10 26.77
CA SER A 57 4.41 -13.92 26.74
C SER A 57 5.30 -13.54 27.93
N LYS A 58 5.69 -14.51 28.75
CA LYS A 58 6.53 -14.31 29.93
C LYS A 58 8.02 -14.11 29.62
N GLU A 59 8.45 -14.27 28.36
CA GLU A 59 9.86 -14.26 27.93
C GLU A 59 10.13 -13.26 26.79
N ALA A 60 9.52 -12.07 26.85
CA ALA A 60 9.82 -11.03 25.88
C ALA A 60 11.23 -10.47 26.12
N LYS A 61 12.13 -10.57 25.14
CA LYS A 61 13.38 -9.80 25.13
C LYS A 61 13.06 -8.37 24.71
N PHE A 62 13.63 -7.41 25.43
CA PHE A 62 13.50 -5.99 25.10
C PHE A 62 14.84 -5.46 24.62
N MET A 63 14.79 -4.59 23.63
CA MET A 63 15.94 -3.81 23.15
C MET A 63 15.70 -2.33 23.40
N ASP A 64 16.78 -1.60 23.66
CA ASP A 64 16.76 -0.16 23.80
C ASP A 64 16.80 0.47 22.40
N CYS A 65 15.74 1.21 22.05
CA CYS A 65 15.62 1.91 20.78
C CYS A 65 15.76 3.41 21.00
N TYR A 66 16.63 4.06 20.24
CA TYR A 66 16.73 5.52 20.24
C TYR A 66 15.60 6.10 19.40
N VAL A 67 14.62 6.70 20.07
CA VAL A 67 13.49 7.35 19.41
C VAL A 67 13.81 8.83 19.22
N TYR A 68 13.83 9.23 17.96
CA TYR A 68 14.02 10.60 17.53
C TYR A 68 12.68 11.19 17.16
N SER A 69 12.35 12.35 17.73
CA SER A 69 11.13 13.08 17.41
C SER A 69 11.47 14.36 16.63
N CYS A 70 10.76 14.62 15.55
CA CYS A 70 10.90 15.87 14.82
C CYS A 70 10.13 17.00 15.52
N SER A 71 10.79 18.12 15.77
CA SER A 71 10.14 19.29 16.37
C SER A 71 9.20 20.03 15.41
N GLU A 72 9.40 19.89 14.11
CA GLU A 72 8.64 20.62 13.09
C GLU A 72 7.27 19.99 12.85
N CYS A 73 7.21 18.67 12.90
CA CYS A 73 6.07 17.99 12.32
C CYS A 73 5.63 16.72 13.07
N GLY A 74 6.37 16.39 14.15
CA GLY A 74 5.91 15.51 15.23
C GLY A 74 6.30 14.05 15.11
N GLY A 75 7.12 13.69 14.14
CA GLY A 75 7.30 12.30 13.77
C GLY A 75 8.33 11.58 14.60
N GLU A 76 8.02 10.35 14.97
CA GLU A 76 8.91 9.46 15.73
C GLU A 76 9.61 8.46 14.80
N ILE A 77 10.94 8.44 14.83
CA ILE A 77 11.81 7.52 14.08
C ILE A 77 12.60 6.71 15.08
N ILE A 78 12.71 5.40 14.87
CA ILE A 78 13.78 4.64 15.50
C ILE A 78 14.97 4.65 14.56
N VAL A 79 16.07 5.17 15.08
CA VAL A 79 17.37 5.11 14.43
C VAL A 79 18.18 4.06 15.18
N ASN A 80 18.66 3.07 14.46
CA ASN A 80 19.46 1.99 15.01
C ASN A 80 20.95 2.31 14.75
N GLY A 81 21.75 2.38 15.81
CA GLY A 81 23.19 2.70 15.74
C GLY A 81 23.55 4.18 15.96
N THR A 82 24.81 4.53 15.68
CA THR A 82 25.39 5.88 15.88
C THR A 82 25.08 6.89 14.76
N GLU A 83 24.48 6.45 13.66
CA GLU A 83 24.08 7.33 12.56
C GLU A 83 22.81 8.10 12.92
N ALA A 84 22.95 9.13 13.74
CA ALA A 84 21.89 10.12 13.89
C ALA A 84 21.65 10.78 12.53
N SER A 85 20.49 10.51 11.92
CA SER A 85 20.07 11.24 10.72
C SER A 85 20.03 12.73 11.08
N THR A 86 20.95 13.52 10.52
CA THR A 86 21.04 14.97 10.75
C THR A 86 19.85 15.71 10.16
N THR A 87 19.00 15.02 9.40
CA THR A 87 17.76 15.53 8.85
C THR A 87 16.62 14.56 9.13
N CYS A 88 15.46 15.14 9.38
CA CYS A 88 14.24 14.41 9.64
C CYS A 88 13.90 13.59 8.41
N VAL A 89 13.66 12.29 8.60
CA VAL A 89 13.55 11.28 7.51
C VAL A 89 12.18 11.30 6.89
N PHE A 90 11.62 12.47 6.95
CA PHE A 90 10.23 12.67 7.09
C PHE A 90 9.95 13.97 6.31
N CYS A 91 10.17 15.13 6.94
CA CYS A 91 10.00 16.43 6.29
C CYS A 91 11.31 17.01 5.73
N GLY A 92 12.44 16.35 5.98
CA GLY A 92 13.77 16.86 5.63
C GLY A 92 14.31 17.94 6.57
N ASN A 93 13.59 18.32 7.64
CA ASN A 93 14.05 19.34 8.58
C ASN A 93 15.29 18.85 9.35
N PRO A 94 16.41 19.60 9.39
CA PRO A 94 17.59 19.23 10.17
C PRO A 94 17.38 19.13 11.68
N ASN A 95 16.26 19.65 12.19
CA ASN A 95 15.94 19.73 13.61
C ASN A 95 15.23 18.46 14.10
N VAL A 96 15.99 17.36 14.17
CA VAL A 96 15.56 16.12 14.81
C VAL A 96 16.05 16.13 16.26
N VAL A 97 15.12 15.95 17.20
CA VAL A 97 15.43 15.95 18.63
C VAL A 97 15.45 14.51 19.12
N PHE A 98 16.55 14.13 19.79
CA PHE A 98 16.55 12.89 20.55
C PHE A 98 15.46 13.00 21.64
N SER A 99 14.43 12.15 21.54
CA SER A 99 13.23 12.28 22.34
C SER A 99 13.30 11.41 23.58
N ARG A 100 13.69 10.13 23.40
CA ARG A 100 13.82 9.15 24.50
C ARG A 100 14.50 7.87 24.04
N ILE A 101 14.98 7.09 25.01
CA ILE A 101 15.24 5.66 24.84
C ILE A 101 13.92 4.94 25.12
N ALA A 102 13.39 4.20 24.15
CA ALA A 102 12.20 3.39 24.34
C ALA A 102 12.60 1.91 24.40
N LYS A 103 12.12 1.19 25.42
CA LYS A 103 12.25 -0.27 25.48
C LYS A 103 11.19 -0.89 24.61
N MET A 104 11.61 -1.60 23.57
CA MET A 104 10.72 -2.26 22.62
C MET A 104 10.97 -3.75 22.64
N ARG A 105 9.93 -4.54 22.34
CA ARG A 105 10.10 -5.97 22.15
C ARG A 105 11.03 -6.20 20.96
N ALA A 106 12.13 -6.90 21.21
CA ALA A 106 13.03 -7.33 20.14
C ALA A 106 12.29 -8.31 19.23
N PRO A 107 12.33 -8.12 17.89
CA PRO A 107 11.85 -9.11 16.94
C PRO A 107 12.55 -10.45 17.15
N GLU A 108 11.86 -11.54 16.85
CA GLU A 108 12.51 -12.85 16.78
C GLU A 108 13.12 -13.08 15.40
N TYR A 109 12.57 -12.42 14.37
CA TYR A 109 12.99 -12.58 12.99
C TYR A 109 13.14 -11.27 12.24
N ILE A 110 13.97 -11.29 11.20
CA ILE A 110 14.12 -10.22 10.22
C ILE A 110 14.21 -10.80 8.81
N LEU A 111 13.60 -10.13 7.86
CA LEU A 111 13.75 -10.43 6.44
C LEU A 111 14.69 -9.38 5.82
N PRO A 112 15.95 -9.70 5.51
CA PRO A 112 16.91 -8.70 5.03
C PRO A 112 16.49 -8.06 3.70
N PHE A 113 16.85 -6.79 3.50
CA PHE A 113 16.74 -6.15 2.19
C PHE A 113 17.55 -6.92 1.15
N ARG A 114 16.90 -7.33 0.06
CA ARG A 114 17.55 -7.93 -1.12
C ARG A 114 17.58 -6.99 -2.31
N ILE A 115 16.56 -6.14 -2.41
CA ILE A 115 16.44 -5.13 -3.45
C ILE A 115 17.20 -3.89 -3.02
N THR A 116 18.15 -3.44 -3.84
CA THR A 116 18.91 -2.22 -3.60
C THR A 116 18.05 -0.97 -3.81
N LYS A 117 18.46 0.17 -3.23
CA LYS A 117 17.80 1.48 -3.42
C LYS A 117 17.66 1.84 -4.91
N ALA A 118 18.72 1.64 -5.69
CA ALA A 118 18.74 1.93 -7.12
C ALA A 118 17.76 1.05 -7.90
N GLU A 119 17.71 -0.24 -7.57
CA GLU A 119 16.75 -1.16 -8.17
C GLU A 119 15.30 -0.84 -7.80
N ALA A 120 15.03 -0.44 -6.56
CA ALA A 120 13.69 -0.05 -6.12
C ALA A 120 13.19 1.16 -6.93
N VAL A 121 14.05 2.18 -7.11
CA VAL A 121 13.75 3.36 -7.93
C VAL A 121 13.54 2.98 -9.40
N MET A 122 14.36 2.08 -9.94
CA MET A 122 14.23 1.60 -11.32
C MET A 122 12.88 0.86 -11.52
N ARG A 123 12.53 -0.07 -10.64
CA ARG A 123 11.26 -0.81 -10.70
C ARG A 123 10.06 0.13 -10.55
N ALA A 124 10.15 1.13 -9.67
CA ALA A 124 9.11 2.15 -9.53
C ALA A 124 8.93 2.95 -10.83
N ARG A 125 10.02 3.39 -11.48
CA ARG A 125 9.96 4.07 -12.79
C ARG A 125 9.34 3.19 -13.87
N GLU A 126 9.69 1.90 -13.92
CA GLU A 126 9.12 0.95 -14.87
C GLU A 126 7.62 0.73 -14.65
N ALA A 127 7.18 0.61 -13.39
CA ALA A 127 5.77 0.46 -13.06
C ALA A 127 4.96 1.70 -13.50
N ILE A 128 5.51 2.89 -13.30
CA ILE A 128 4.88 4.15 -13.72
C ILE A 128 4.82 4.28 -15.25
N SER A 129 5.90 3.90 -15.94
CA SER A 129 5.99 4.07 -17.40
C SER A 129 4.95 3.23 -18.15
N LYS A 130 4.61 2.04 -17.63
CA LYS A 130 3.56 1.15 -18.12
C LYS A 130 2.14 1.73 -18.02
N GLY A 131 1.93 2.77 -17.20
CA GLY A 131 0.63 3.44 -17.08
C GLY A 131 0.25 4.21 -18.34
N ALA A 132 -0.80 3.77 -19.05
CA ALA A 132 -1.26 4.40 -20.30
C ALA A 132 -1.78 5.84 -20.09
N PHE A 133 -2.45 6.10 -18.97
CA PHE A 133 -3.08 7.40 -18.67
C PHE A 133 -2.31 8.25 -17.65
N VAL A 134 -1.07 7.85 -17.36
CA VAL A 134 -0.20 8.58 -16.43
C VAL A 134 0.44 9.77 -17.16
N PRO A 135 0.34 11.00 -16.63
CA PRO A 135 1.00 12.18 -17.18
C PRO A 135 2.50 11.95 -17.44
N ARG A 136 3.02 12.47 -18.57
CA ARG A 136 4.47 12.38 -18.90
C ARG A 136 5.35 12.96 -17.80
N ASN A 137 4.88 14.00 -17.11
CA ASN A 137 5.59 14.63 -16.00
C ASN A 137 5.79 13.68 -14.82
N ILE A 138 4.85 12.77 -14.56
CA ILE A 138 5.00 11.73 -13.53
C ILE A 138 5.89 10.60 -14.03
N LYS A 139 5.88 10.29 -15.34
CA LYS A 139 6.79 9.27 -15.89
C LYS A 139 8.27 9.64 -15.71
N ASN A 140 8.56 10.94 -15.66
CA ASN A 140 9.90 11.49 -15.42
C ASN A 140 10.01 12.18 -14.05
N PHE A 141 9.35 11.63 -13.02
CA PHE A 141 9.42 12.22 -11.68
C PHE A 141 10.86 12.24 -11.12
N SER A 142 11.20 13.34 -10.45
CA SER A 142 12.37 13.38 -9.57
C SER A 142 12.05 12.57 -8.32
N VAL A 143 13.01 11.74 -7.89
CA VAL A 143 12.89 11.09 -6.59
C VAL A 143 13.26 12.13 -5.56
N ASP A 144 12.26 12.66 -4.86
CA ASP A 144 12.49 13.64 -3.79
C ASP A 144 13.07 12.93 -2.57
N CYS A 145 12.54 11.74 -2.25
CA CYS A 145 13.17 10.86 -1.30
C CYS A 145 12.91 9.37 -1.56
N CYS A 146 13.90 8.54 -1.24
CA CYS A 146 13.77 7.10 -1.23
C CYS A 146 14.42 6.55 0.04
N ARG A 147 13.62 5.88 0.87
CA ARG A 147 14.00 5.40 2.20
C ARG A 147 13.65 3.92 2.34
N GLY A 148 14.57 3.14 2.90
CA GLY A 148 14.31 1.76 3.27
C GLY A 148 13.82 1.71 4.71
N ILE A 149 12.65 1.10 4.90
CA ILE A 149 12.00 0.98 6.20
C ILE A 149 11.69 -0.49 6.46
N TYR A 150 12.10 -0.99 7.62
CA TYR A 150 11.62 -2.23 8.18
C TYR A 150 10.27 -2.00 8.85
N LEU A 151 9.27 -2.72 8.36
CA LEU A 151 7.90 -2.70 8.85
C LEU A 151 7.68 -3.83 9.86
N PRO A 152 6.96 -3.58 10.97
CA PRO A 152 6.67 -4.57 11.98
C PRO A 152 5.55 -5.49 11.52
N TYR A 153 5.75 -6.80 11.68
CA TYR A 153 4.77 -7.83 11.33
C TYR A 153 4.67 -8.88 12.45
N TRP A 154 3.46 -9.37 12.67
CA TRP A 154 3.21 -10.59 13.44
C TRP A 154 3.08 -11.77 12.47
N LEU A 155 3.94 -12.77 12.64
CA LEU A 155 3.88 -14.03 11.93
C LEU A 155 3.09 -15.02 12.79
N THR A 156 1.97 -15.52 12.26
CA THR A 156 1.13 -16.49 12.97
C THR A 156 0.78 -17.69 12.09
N ASN A 157 0.54 -18.83 12.70
CA ASN A 157 -0.02 -19.99 12.01
C ASN A 157 -1.55 -19.92 12.10
N ILE A 158 -2.23 -19.99 10.96
CA ILE A 158 -3.69 -19.93 10.89
C ILE A 158 -4.18 -21.26 10.34
N LYS A 159 -5.11 -21.89 11.06
CA LYS A 159 -5.94 -22.97 10.54
C LYS A 159 -7.36 -22.43 10.38
N TYR A 160 -7.78 -22.32 9.15
CA TYR A 160 -9.09 -21.81 8.78
C TYR A 160 -9.93 -22.97 8.24
N TYR A 161 -11.07 -23.22 8.85
CA TYR A 161 -12.04 -24.22 8.43
C TYR A 161 -13.30 -23.50 7.98
N ASP A 162 -13.86 -23.86 6.83
CA ASP A 162 -15.13 -23.29 6.40
C ASP A 162 -15.92 -24.32 5.58
N THR A 163 -17.23 -24.16 5.63
CA THR A 163 -18.18 -24.86 4.78
C THR A 163 -19.00 -23.81 4.05
N VAL A 164 -18.81 -23.72 2.74
CA VAL A 164 -19.43 -22.72 1.89
C VAL A 164 -20.40 -23.36 0.91
N LEU A 165 -21.53 -22.68 0.71
CA LEU A 165 -22.48 -22.98 -0.36
C LEU A 165 -22.21 -22.01 -1.51
N VAL A 166 -21.66 -22.52 -2.60
CA VAL A 166 -21.40 -21.77 -3.82
C VAL A 166 -22.55 -21.99 -4.80
N THR A 167 -22.99 -20.93 -5.46
CA THR A 167 -23.91 -21.02 -6.60
C THR A 167 -23.23 -20.53 -7.86
N GLY A 168 -23.56 -21.13 -9.00
CA GLY A 168 -23.07 -20.70 -10.30
C GLY A 168 -23.97 -21.17 -11.44
N ARG A 169 -24.05 -20.38 -12.52
CA ARG A 169 -24.80 -20.78 -13.72
C ARG A 169 -23.94 -21.66 -14.61
N VAL A 170 -24.51 -22.77 -15.04
CA VAL A 170 -23.90 -23.69 -16.01
C VAL A 170 -24.75 -23.69 -17.27
N ARG A 171 -24.12 -23.47 -18.42
CA ARG A 171 -24.79 -23.54 -19.71
C ARG A 171 -25.03 -24.99 -20.09
N LYS A 172 -26.28 -25.43 -20.14
CA LYS A 172 -26.66 -26.82 -20.49
C LYS A 172 -26.96 -26.97 -21.99
N SER A 173 -27.46 -25.91 -22.64
CA SER A 173 -27.76 -25.88 -24.08
C SER A 173 -27.76 -24.43 -24.61
N ARG A 174 -28.00 -24.22 -25.91
CA ARG A 174 -27.99 -22.89 -26.56
C ARG A 174 -28.89 -21.86 -25.86
N ASP A 175 -30.02 -22.27 -25.26
CA ASP A 175 -30.99 -21.36 -24.63
C ASP A 175 -31.37 -21.71 -23.17
N LYS A 176 -30.61 -22.59 -22.49
CA LYS A 176 -30.93 -22.97 -21.10
C LYS A 176 -29.69 -22.93 -20.22
N ASP A 177 -29.68 -21.94 -19.34
CA ASP A 177 -28.79 -21.87 -18.18
C ASP A 177 -29.46 -22.52 -16.99
N VAL A 178 -28.70 -23.34 -16.26
CA VAL A 178 -29.17 -23.97 -15.02
C VAL A 178 -28.30 -23.45 -13.88
N THR A 179 -28.95 -22.94 -12.83
CA THR A 179 -28.27 -22.60 -11.58
C THR A 179 -27.93 -23.91 -10.85
N ARG A 180 -26.65 -24.10 -10.53
CA ARG A 180 -26.18 -25.23 -9.72
C ARG A 180 -25.63 -24.73 -8.40
N TYR A 181 -25.85 -25.54 -7.38
CA TYR A 181 -25.36 -25.31 -6.03
C TYR A 181 -24.28 -26.35 -5.70
N TYR A 182 -23.20 -25.88 -5.11
CA TYR A 182 -22.05 -26.70 -4.75
C TYR A 182 -21.72 -26.46 -3.28
N GLY A 183 -21.84 -27.51 -2.48
CA GLY A 183 -21.25 -27.52 -1.14
C GLY A 183 -19.75 -27.72 -1.26
N ARG A 184 -18.96 -26.88 -0.59
CA ARG A 184 -17.52 -27.04 -0.42
C ARG A 184 -17.20 -26.92 1.05
N SER A 185 -16.51 -27.91 1.58
CA SER A 185 -15.96 -27.89 2.93
C SER A 185 -14.49 -28.24 2.87
N GLY A 186 -13.72 -27.66 3.77
CA GLY A 186 -12.28 -27.94 3.82
C GLY A 186 -11.59 -27.11 4.87
N TYR A 187 -10.27 -27.20 4.85
CA TYR A 187 -9.41 -26.43 5.72
C TYR A 187 -8.27 -25.82 4.91
N LEU A 188 -7.84 -24.64 5.35
CA LEU A 188 -6.71 -23.89 4.84
C LEU A 188 -5.74 -23.71 6.00
N THR A 189 -4.50 -24.15 5.82
CA THR A 189 -3.43 -23.90 6.79
C THR A 189 -2.45 -22.91 6.19
N LEU A 190 -2.33 -21.74 6.81
CA LEU A 190 -1.35 -20.72 6.47
C LEU A 190 -0.26 -20.76 7.54
N LYS A 191 0.98 -21.06 7.13
CA LYS A 191 2.15 -21.09 8.01
C LYS A 191 2.91 -19.77 7.89
N MET A 192 3.41 -19.25 9.02
CA MET A 192 4.14 -17.97 9.06
C MET A 192 3.42 -16.86 8.30
N PHE A 193 2.10 -16.76 8.50
CA PHE A 193 1.28 -15.78 7.80
C PHE A 193 1.59 -14.38 8.33
N PRO A 194 2.03 -13.45 7.46
CA PRO A 194 2.37 -12.10 7.88
C PRO A 194 1.11 -11.27 8.09
N VAL A 195 0.98 -10.66 9.27
CA VAL A 195 -0.02 -9.64 9.56
C VAL A 195 0.70 -8.37 9.95
N ASP A 196 0.40 -7.29 9.24
CA ASP A 196 0.93 -5.95 9.52
C ASP A 196 0.65 -5.57 10.99
N ALA A 197 1.68 -5.09 11.66
CA ALA A 197 1.60 -4.66 13.05
C ALA A 197 1.60 -3.13 13.22
N SER A 198 1.43 -2.36 12.14
CA SER A 198 1.38 -0.90 12.13
C SER A 198 0.00 -0.39 11.69
N LYS A 199 -0.79 0.15 12.62
CA LYS A 199 -2.08 0.82 12.36
C LYS A 199 -1.96 2.01 11.45
N ALA A 200 -0.77 2.59 11.43
CA ALA A 200 -0.55 3.75 10.60
C ALA A 200 -0.50 3.29 9.12
N LEU A 201 0.07 2.12 8.81
CA LEU A 201 0.08 1.61 7.43
C LEU A 201 -1.32 1.06 7.13
N SER A 202 -1.92 1.42 5.99
CA SER A 202 -3.24 0.91 5.66
C SER A 202 -3.16 -0.58 5.31
N ASP A 203 -4.07 -1.38 5.86
CA ASP A 203 -4.15 -2.84 5.65
C ASP A 203 -4.11 -3.22 4.17
N ASP A 204 -4.71 -2.42 3.29
CA ASP A 204 -4.71 -2.68 1.86
C ASP A 204 -3.32 -2.42 1.22
N SER A 205 -2.59 -1.39 1.67
CA SER A 205 -1.23 -1.13 1.19
C SER A 205 -0.27 -2.25 1.59
N SER A 206 -0.34 -2.71 2.84
CA SER A 206 0.48 -3.82 3.34
C SER A 206 0.11 -5.14 2.67
N THR A 207 -1.19 -5.43 2.51
CA THR A 207 -1.66 -6.61 1.77
C THR A 207 -1.21 -6.60 0.31
N LYS A 208 -1.19 -5.42 -0.35
CA LYS A 208 -0.70 -5.30 -1.73
C LYS A 208 0.80 -5.41 -1.84
N LEU A 209 1.56 -5.13 -0.77
CA LEU A 209 3.02 -5.26 -0.76
C LEU A 209 3.47 -6.73 -0.77
N GLU A 210 2.65 -7.62 -0.22
CA GLU A 210 2.83 -9.07 -0.26
C GLU A 210 2.76 -9.65 -1.69
N PRO A 211 3.43 -10.77 -1.99
CA PRO A 211 4.03 -11.73 -1.06
C PRO A 211 5.47 -11.38 -0.66
N PHE A 212 5.83 -11.77 0.57
CA PHE A 212 7.22 -11.87 1.03
C PHE A 212 7.67 -13.33 1.02
N ASN A 213 8.94 -13.59 0.71
CA ASN A 213 9.47 -14.95 0.74
C ASN A 213 9.95 -15.32 2.15
N MET A 214 9.10 -16.02 2.90
CA MET A 214 9.42 -16.44 4.28
C MET A 214 10.59 -17.42 4.38
N ASN A 215 11.04 -18.04 3.28
CA ASN A 215 12.24 -18.88 3.29
C ASN A 215 13.54 -18.08 3.48
N HIS A 216 13.50 -16.77 3.24
CA HIS A 216 14.64 -15.87 3.42
C HIS A 216 14.70 -15.28 4.84
N LEU A 217 13.75 -15.61 5.71
CA LEU A 217 13.67 -15.12 7.08
C LEU A 217 14.92 -15.56 7.86
N LYS A 218 15.51 -14.63 8.62
CA LYS A 218 16.67 -14.86 9.48
C LYS A 218 16.30 -14.58 10.94
N PRO A 219 16.95 -15.23 11.91
CA PRO A 219 16.91 -14.78 13.30
C PRO A 219 17.27 -13.30 13.36
N PHE A 220 16.56 -12.55 14.20
CA PHE A 220 16.81 -11.12 14.34
C PHE A 220 18.24 -10.86 14.81
N ASP A 221 18.89 -9.93 14.12
CA ASP A 221 20.18 -9.36 14.45
C ASP A 221 20.07 -7.85 14.17
N GLU A 222 20.49 -7.04 15.14
CA GLU A 222 20.39 -5.58 15.09
C GLU A 222 21.24 -5.00 13.94
N ASP A 223 22.29 -5.71 13.52
CA ASP A 223 23.16 -5.31 12.41
C ASP A 223 22.39 -5.15 11.10
N TYR A 224 21.29 -5.89 10.90
CA TYR A 224 20.46 -5.74 9.69
C TYR A 224 19.67 -4.43 9.66
N LEU A 225 19.51 -3.77 10.80
CA LEU A 225 18.84 -2.47 10.90
C LEU A 225 19.77 -1.31 10.56
N ALA A 226 21.08 -1.53 10.53
CA ALA A 226 22.06 -0.50 10.20
C ALA A 226 21.80 0.08 8.80
N GLY A 227 21.74 1.41 8.70
CA GLY A 227 21.45 2.12 7.45
C GLY A 227 19.97 2.09 7.01
N PHE A 228 19.07 1.52 7.81
CA PHE A 228 17.63 1.46 7.54
C PHE A 228 16.81 2.00 8.72
N TYR A 229 15.61 2.49 8.42
CA TYR A 229 14.65 2.88 9.46
C TYR A 229 13.84 1.67 9.91
N SER A 230 13.32 1.71 11.13
CA SER A 230 12.40 0.69 11.63
C SER A 230 11.15 1.34 12.23
N ASP A 231 10.01 0.71 11.97
CA ASP A 231 8.73 1.07 12.55
C ASP A 231 8.36 0.14 13.73
N VAL A 232 7.39 0.56 14.55
CA VAL A 232 7.00 -0.14 15.80
C VAL A 232 5.62 -0.71 15.70
N SER A 233 5.44 -1.90 16.28
CA SER A 233 4.12 -2.48 16.45
C SER A 233 3.25 -1.62 17.37
N ASP A 234 2.08 -1.20 16.88
CA ASP A 234 1.00 -0.55 17.66
C ASP A 234 -0.34 -1.30 17.56
N VAL A 235 -0.31 -2.51 16.98
CA VAL A 235 -1.43 -3.43 16.79
C VAL A 235 -1.50 -4.46 17.92
N THR A 236 -2.70 -4.76 18.41
CA THR A 236 -2.93 -5.76 19.47
C THR A 236 -3.13 -7.16 18.89
N TYR A 237 -2.92 -8.21 19.68
CA TYR A 237 -3.20 -9.61 19.27
C TYR A 237 -4.65 -9.83 18.81
N LYS A 238 -5.59 -9.11 19.41
CA LYS A 238 -7.01 -9.17 19.02
C LYS A 238 -7.23 -8.63 17.61
N ASP A 239 -6.51 -7.57 17.25
CA ASP A 239 -6.53 -6.99 15.90
C ASP A 239 -5.91 -7.96 14.89
N VAL A 240 -4.77 -8.58 15.23
CA VAL A 240 -4.13 -9.61 14.39
C VAL A 240 -5.10 -10.75 14.10
N LYS A 241 -5.80 -11.28 15.12
CA LYS A 241 -6.79 -12.35 14.95
C LYS A 241 -7.94 -11.93 14.02
N LYS A 242 -8.39 -10.68 14.11
CA LYS A 242 -9.45 -10.13 13.26
C LYS A 242 -9.01 -10.06 11.79
N VAL A 243 -7.80 -9.58 11.53
CA VAL A 243 -7.22 -9.50 10.17
C VAL A 243 -6.99 -10.92 9.61
N ALA A 244 -6.43 -11.82 10.42
CA ALA A 244 -6.24 -13.23 10.07
C ALA A 244 -7.56 -13.92 9.67
N LEU A 245 -8.65 -13.68 10.41
CA LEU A 245 -9.97 -14.20 10.07
C LEU A 245 -10.48 -13.65 8.74
N ALA A 246 -10.34 -12.34 8.52
CA ALA A 246 -10.79 -11.68 7.29
C ALA A 246 -10.04 -12.21 6.06
N ARG A 247 -8.70 -12.27 6.13
CA ARG A 247 -7.86 -12.74 5.02
C ARG A 247 -7.99 -14.25 4.79
N GLY A 248 -8.08 -15.06 5.85
CA GLY A 248 -8.34 -16.50 5.74
C GLY A 248 -9.66 -16.79 5.03
N LYS A 249 -10.70 -16.01 5.34
CA LYS A 249 -12.00 -16.06 4.66
C LYS A 249 -11.90 -15.73 3.18
N GLU A 250 -11.11 -14.74 2.80
CA GLU A 250 -10.92 -14.36 1.40
C GLU A 250 -10.16 -15.44 0.62
N TYR A 251 -9.07 -15.97 1.19
CA TYR A 251 -8.30 -17.05 0.56
C TYR A 251 -9.12 -18.33 0.38
N PHE A 252 -9.88 -18.73 1.41
CA PHE A 252 -10.75 -19.88 1.31
C PHE A 252 -11.86 -19.66 0.28
N ALA A 253 -12.48 -18.48 0.27
CA ALA A 253 -13.49 -18.12 -0.71
C ALA A 253 -12.95 -18.18 -2.14
N GLU A 254 -11.75 -17.62 -2.38
CA GLU A 254 -11.12 -17.66 -3.70
C GLU A 254 -10.81 -19.10 -4.14
N ALA A 255 -10.26 -19.92 -3.23
CA ALA A 255 -10.00 -21.33 -3.50
C ALA A 255 -11.28 -22.13 -3.79
N ALA A 256 -12.32 -21.94 -2.97
CA ALA A 256 -13.60 -22.61 -3.14
C ALA A 256 -14.31 -22.20 -4.44
N LEU A 257 -14.22 -20.93 -4.85
CA LEU A 257 -14.76 -20.45 -6.12
C LEU A 257 -14.00 -21.04 -7.33
N LYS A 258 -12.67 -21.17 -7.23
CA LYS A 258 -11.82 -21.78 -8.28
C LYS A 258 -12.08 -23.29 -8.45
N ASP A 259 -12.44 -23.97 -7.37
CA ASP A 259 -12.73 -25.41 -7.37
C ASP A 259 -14.10 -25.77 -8.00
N VAL A 260 -14.99 -24.78 -8.14
CA VAL A 260 -16.27 -25.00 -8.83
C VAL A 260 -16.07 -24.99 -10.35
N GLU A 261 -15.89 -26.17 -10.93
CA GLU A 261 -15.74 -26.34 -12.37
C GLU A 261 -17.02 -25.99 -13.16
N ARG A 262 -16.84 -25.52 -14.40
CA ARG A 262 -17.89 -25.33 -15.43
C ARG A 262 -18.97 -24.29 -15.13
N CYS A 263 -18.76 -23.42 -14.13
CA CYS A 263 -19.61 -22.27 -13.89
C CYS A 263 -19.04 -21.00 -14.54
N ASP A 264 -19.92 -20.10 -14.97
CA ASP A 264 -19.48 -18.76 -15.39
C ASP A 264 -18.97 -17.99 -14.16
N ALA A 265 -17.68 -17.64 -14.17
CA ALA A 265 -17.00 -16.88 -13.11
C ALA A 265 -17.74 -15.59 -12.72
N LYS A 266 -18.48 -14.97 -13.65
CA LYS A 266 -19.27 -13.74 -13.39
C LYS A 266 -20.54 -14.00 -12.58
N THR A 267 -21.04 -15.23 -12.59
CA THR A 267 -22.28 -15.60 -11.88
C THR A 267 -22.00 -16.41 -10.62
N THR A 268 -20.74 -16.79 -10.39
CA THR A 268 -20.36 -17.67 -9.29
C THR A 268 -20.15 -16.86 -8.02
N HIS A 269 -20.91 -17.17 -6.97
CA HIS A 269 -20.84 -16.46 -5.69
C HIS A 269 -21.18 -17.35 -4.50
N ILE A 270 -20.72 -16.98 -3.32
CA ILE A 270 -20.98 -17.69 -2.06
C ILE A 270 -22.29 -17.18 -1.45
N LEU A 271 -23.24 -18.07 -1.20
CA LEU A 271 -24.54 -17.76 -0.59
C LEU A 271 -24.49 -17.85 0.93
N GLN A 272 -23.87 -18.91 1.45
CA GLN A 272 -23.78 -19.20 2.88
C GLN A 272 -22.40 -19.73 3.22
N ARG A 273 -21.98 -19.50 4.46
CA ARG A 273 -20.69 -19.93 4.99
C ARG A 273 -20.77 -20.19 6.49
N GLY A 274 -19.92 -21.08 6.99
CA GLY A 274 -19.83 -21.45 8.40
C GLY A 274 -18.38 -21.49 8.85
N PRO A 275 -17.72 -20.32 8.99
CA PRO A 275 -16.29 -20.27 9.22
C PRO A 275 -15.92 -20.53 10.67
N SER A 276 -14.83 -21.27 10.86
CA SER A 276 -14.12 -21.44 12.13
C SER A 276 -12.65 -21.13 11.90
N VAL A 277 -12.04 -20.35 12.80
CA VAL A 277 -10.62 -20.02 12.71
C VAL A 277 -9.92 -20.33 14.02
N GLU A 278 -8.83 -21.07 13.89
CA GLU A 278 -7.86 -21.26 14.94
C GLU A 278 -6.62 -20.46 14.55
N VAL A 279 -6.31 -19.45 15.36
CA VAL A 279 -5.10 -18.64 15.22
C VAL A 279 -4.18 -19.06 16.36
N ASP A 280 -2.95 -19.41 16.01
CA ASP A 280 -1.93 -19.79 16.98
C ASP A 280 -1.66 -18.63 17.95
N THR A 281 -1.60 -18.97 19.23
CA THR A 281 -1.31 -17.98 20.29
C THR A 281 0.16 -17.61 20.34
N ASP A 282 1.06 -18.49 19.86
CA ASP A 282 2.50 -18.23 19.79
C ASP A 282 2.86 -17.47 18.49
N MET A 283 2.48 -16.19 18.43
CA MET A 283 2.83 -15.31 17.31
C MET A 283 4.29 -14.90 17.41
N LYS A 284 4.99 -14.87 16.27
CA LYS A 284 6.38 -14.41 16.19
C LYS A 284 6.46 -13.00 15.66
N TYR A 285 7.22 -12.15 16.31
CA TYR A 285 7.45 -10.78 15.87
C TYR A 285 8.57 -10.75 14.82
N ALA A 286 8.32 -10.10 13.68
CA ALA A 286 9.25 -10.03 12.57
C ALA A 286 9.30 -8.64 11.92
N MET A 287 10.45 -8.31 11.35
CA MET A 287 10.65 -7.07 10.60
C MET A 287 10.79 -7.37 9.11
N LEU A 288 9.90 -6.80 8.28
CA LEU A 288 9.89 -7.02 6.83
C LEU A 288 10.30 -5.76 6.05
N PRO A 289 11.08 -5.86 4.96
CA PRO A 289 11.72 -4.73 4.32
C PRO A 289 10.82 -4.10 3.25
N ALA A 290 10.73 -2.78 3.24
CA ALA A 290 9.98 -2.02 2.25
C ALA A 290 10.70 -0.72 1.88
N TRP A 291 10.71 -0.38 0.59
CA TRP A 291 11.17 0.91 0.10
C TRP A 291 10.00 1.86 -0.07
N PHE A 292 10.14 3.05 0.50
CA PHE A 292 9.20 4.16 0.36
C PHE A 292 9.82 5.21 -0.55
N ILE A 293 9.22 5.43 -1.71
CA ILE A 293 9.67 6.41 -2.69
C ILE A 293 8.60 7.51 -2.75
N SER A 294 8.93 8.69 -2.25
CA SER A 294 8.05 9.84 -2.26
C SER A 294 8.36 10.76 -3.44
N PHE A 295 7.32 11.29 -4.06
CA PHE A 295 7.43 12.29 -5.09
C PHE A 295 6.24 13.25 -5.08
N ASP A 296 6.49 14.49 -5.49
CA ASP A 296 5.47 15.53 -5.53
C ASP A 296 4.84 15.66 -6.92
N TYR A 297 3.51 15.76 -6.94
CA TYR A 297 2.76 16.00 -8.16
C TYR A 297 1.52 16.85 -7.90
N GLU A 298 1.41 17.99 -8.60
CA GLU A 298 0.28 18.93 -8.48
C GLU A 298 -0.01 19.35 -7.01
N GLY A 299 1.04 19.56 -6.22
CA GLY A 299 0.92 19.93 -4.80
C GLY A 299 0.44 18.81 -3.88
N LYS A 300 0.42 17.56 -4.36
CA LYS A 300 0.14 16.36 -3.56
C LYS A 300 1.39 15.49 -3.46
N HIS A 301 1.72 15.10 -2.23
CA HIS A 301 2.73 14.08 -1.94
C HIS A 301 2.16 12.72 -2.31
N ASN A 302 2.87 11.94 -3.13
CA ASN A 302 2.50 10.58 -3.49
C ASN A 302 3.61 9.62 -3.05
N THR A 303 3.22 8.42 -2.60
CA THR A 303 4.15 7.38 -2.17
C THR A 303 4.04 6.17 -3.08
N ILE A 304 5.19 5.64 -3.46
CA ILE A 304 5.31 4.33 -4.09
C ILE A 304 5.96 3.41 -3.07
N LEU A 305 5.34 2.26 -2.86
CA LEU A 305 5.90 1.21 -2.02
C LEU A 305 6.55 0.17 -2.94
N VAL A 306 7.74 -0.28 -2.59
CA VAL A 306 8.39 -1.40 -3.27
C VAL A 306 8.81 -2.43 -2.22
N ASN A 307 8.38 -3.67 -2.40
CA ASN A 307 8.76 -4.77 -1.51
C ASN A 307 10.29 -4.95 -1.55
N GLY A 308 10.95 -4.90 -0.39
CA GLY A 308 12.42 -4.96 -0.27
C GLY A 308 13.02 -6.35 -0.50
N ASP A 309 12.21 -7.40 -0.55
CA ASP A 309 12.60 -8.78 -0.88
C ASP A 309 12.27 -9.13 -2.34
N THR A 310 11.03 -8.93 -2.77
CA THR A 310 10.55 -9.35 -4.11
C THR A 310 10.64 -8.27 -5.19
N GLY A 311 10.72 -6.99 -4.81
CA GLY A 311 10.67 -5.88 -5.74
C GLY A 311 9.27 -5.56 -6.29
N LYS A 312 8.20 -6.18 -5.76
CA LYS A 312 6.82 -5.87 -6.14
C LYS A 312 6.52 -4.40 -5.87
N VAL A 313 6.02 -3.69 -6.87
CA VAL A 313 5.68 -2.27 -6.78
C VAL A 313 4.19 -2.09 -6.51
N VAL A 314 3.87 -1.27 -5.51
CA VAL A 314 2.52 -0.81 -5.19
C VAL A 314 2.49 0.70 -5.37
N CYS A 315 1.75 1.15 -6.39
CA CYS A 315 1.57 2.57 -6.67
C CYS A 315 0.14 2.86 -7.11
N GLY A 316 -0.40 3.98 -6.65
CA GLY A 316 -1.58 4.63 -7.16
C GLY A 316 -1.14 5.94 -7.80
N LEU A 317 -1.35 6.05 -9.11
CA LEU A 317 -0.85 7.17 -9.89
C LEU A 317 -2.02 8.03 -10.33
N PRO A 318 -2.01 9.34 -10.07
CA PRO A 318 -3.03 10.22 -10.62
C PRO A 318 -3.00 10.12 -12.15
N TRP A 319 -4.18 10.01 -12.72
CA TRP A 319 -4.39 9.76 -14.14
C TRP A 319 -5.07 10.95 -14.79
N ARG A 320 -4.78 11.20 -16.07
CA ARG A 320 -5.40 12.29 -16.82
C ARG A 320 -6.85 11.94 -17.18
N LYS A 321 -7.79 12.30 -16.30
CA LYS A 321 -9.24 12.10 -16.49
C LYS A 321 -9.72 12.59 -17.85
N TRP A 322 -9.24 13.75 -18.32
CA TRP A 322 -9.69 14.32 -19.60
C TRP A 322 -9.21 13.50 -20.82
N LEU A 323 -7.98 12.94 -20.82
CA LEU A 323 -7.53 12.05 -21.90
C LEU A 323 -8.38 10.79 -21.95
N PHE A 324 -8.74 10.26 -20.78
CA PHE A 324 -9.63 9.12 -20.70
C PHE A 324 -11.02 9.44 -21.24
N PHE A 325 -11.65 10.54 -20.80
CA PHE A 325 -12.96 10.95 -21.30
C PHE A 325 -12.94 11.30 -22.80
N LEU A 326 -11.85 11.88 -23.31
CA LEU A 326 -11.69 12.16 -24.74
C LEU A 326 -11.56 10.85 -25.55
N MET A 327 -10.78 9.88 -25.06
CA MET A 327 -10.70 8.56 -25.67
C MET A 327 -12.07 7.86 -25.65
N LEU A 328 -12.78 7.93 -24.52
CA LEU A 328 -14.12 7.37 -24.36
C LEU A 328 -15.12 8.01 -25.34
N PHE A 329 -15.10 9.34 -25.44
CA PHE A 329 -15.96 10.09 -26.34
C PHE A 329 -15.60 9.82 -27.81
N GLY A 330 -14.31 9.71 -28.14
CA GLY A 330 -13.85 9.34 -29.47
C GLY A 330 -14.33 7.94 -29.89
N ILE A 331 -14.20 6.95 -28.99
CA ILE A 331 -14.71 5.59 -29.24
C ILE A 331 -16.24 5.62 -29.39
N ALA A 332 -16.95 6.33 -28.52
CA ALA A 332 -18.40 6.46 -28.59
C ALA A 332 -18.87 7.15 -29.89
N ALA A 333 -18.15 8.18 -30.35
CA ALA A 333 -18.44 8.88 -31.60
C ALA A 333 -18.21 7.97 -32.81
N VAL A 334 -17.10 7.23 -32.87
CA VAL A 334 -16.81 6.27 -33.95
C VAL A 334 -17.85 5.15 -33.95
N ALA A 335 -18.20 4.60 -32.78
CA ALA A 335 -19.24 3.60 -32.64
C ALA A 335 -20.61 4.11 -33.11
N SER A 336 -20.97 5.34 -32.74
CA SER A 336 -22.23 5.97 -33.15
C SER A 336 -22.26 6.22 -34.66
N PHE A 337 -21.14 6.67 -35.24
CA PHE A 337 -20.98 6.86 -36.68
C PHE A 337 -21.13 5.54 -37.43
N LEU A 338 -20.40 4.49 -37.03
CA LEU A 338 -20.53 3.16 -37.63
C LEU A 338 -21.97 2.61 -37.51
N SER A 339 -22.59 2.76 -36.34
CA SER A 339 -23.98 2.37 -36.13
C SER A 339 -24.95 3.11 -37.04
N PHE A 340 -24.72 4.41 -37.29
CA PHE A 340 -25.52 5.21 -38.21
C PHE A 340 -25.41 4.71 -39.66
N PHE A 341 -24.20 4.37 -40.13
CA PHE A 341 -24.01 3.79 -41.48
C PHE A 341 -24.67 2.43 -41.63
N VAL A 342 -24.55 1.56 -40.62
CA VAL A 342 -25.23 0.25 -40.62
C VAL A 342 -26.76 0.44 -40.58
N PHE A 343 -27.27 1.37 -39.78
CA PHE A 343 -28.69 1.69 -39.71
C PHE A 343 -29.22 2.24 -41.03
N LYS A 344 -28.49 3.15 -41.69
CA LYS A 344 -28.83 3.66 -43.02
C LYS A 344 -28.88 2.54 -44.07
N TYR A 345 -27.91 1.62 -44.06
CA TYR A 345 -27.88 0.48 -44.97
C TYR A 345 -29.07 -0.47 -44.74
N LEU A 346 -29.43 -0.72 -43.49
CA LEU A 346 -30.61 -1.51 -43.13
C LEU A 346 -31.93 -0.85 -43.54
N LEU A 347 -32.07 0.46 -43.29
CA LEU A 347 -33.25 1.23 -43.73
C LEU A 347 -33.41 1.19 -45.24
N ALA A 348 -32.33 1.37 -46.00
CA ALA A 348 -32.36 1.27 -47.45
C ALA A 348 -32.81 -0.13 -47.91
N GLY A 349 -32.30 -1.20 -47.28
CA GLY A 349 -32.74 -2.58 -47.57
C GLY A 349 -34.22 -2.85 -47.25
N MET A 350 -34.77 -2.23 -46.19
CA MET A 350 -36.19 -2.35 -45.85
C MET A 350 -37.12 -1.67 -46.87
N PHE A 351 -36.71 -0.53 -47.46
CA PHE A 351 -37.52 0.18 -48.46
C PHE A 351 -37.36 -0.37 -49.88
N SER A 352 -36.30 -1.13 -50.17
CA SER A 352 -36.06 -1.73 -51.49
C SER A 352 -36.70 -3.12 -51.69
N GLY A 353 -37.45 -3.65 -50.72
CA GLY A 353 -38.30 -4.84 -50.90
C GLY A 353 -37.57 -6.19 -51.01
N ASP A 354 -36.26 -6.25 -50.71
CA ASP A 354 -35.44 -7.46 -50.86
C ASP A 354 -35.23 -8.15 -49.51
N SER A 355 -36.06 -9.18 -49.23
CA SER A 355 -36.25 -9.76 -47.90
C SER A 355 -35.08 -10.61 -47.36
N ASP A 356 -34.13 -11.01 -48.21
CA ASP A 356 -33.02 -11.89 -47.81
C ASP A 356 -31.83 -11.15 -47.16
N SER A 357 -31.70 -9.83 -47.37
CA SER A 357 -30.56 -9.05 -46.87
C SER A 357 -30.75 -8.49 -45.45
N ALA A 358 -32.00 -8.36 -44.98
CA ALA A 358 -32.35 -7.73 -43.70
C ALA A 358 -31.88 -8.53 -42.47
N GLY A 359 -31.87 -9.86 -42.54
CA GLY A 359 -31.46 -10.74 -41.44
C GLY A 359 -29.96 -10.71 -41.13
N GLY A 360 -29.11 -10.45 -42.14
CA GLY A 360 -27.66 -10.36 -41.99
C GLY A 360 -27.22 -9.05 -41.31
N GLY A 361 -27.82 -7.93 -41.72
CA GLY A 361 -27.51 -6.61 -41.16
C GLY A 361 -27.92 -6.46 -39.69
N LEU A 362 -29.07 -7.02 -39.29
CA LEU A 362 -29.52 -7.00 -37.89
C LEU A 362 -28.57 -7.80 -36.99
N LYS A 363 -28.09 -8.96 -37.44
CA LYS A 363 -27.10 -9.77 -36.71
C LYS A 363 -25.78 -9.01 -36.55
N MET A 364 -25.28 -8.37 -37.62
CA MET A 364 -24.09 -7.53 -37.57
C MET A 364 -24.22 -6.39 -36.54
N LEU A 365 -25.36 -5.71 -36.51
CA LEU A 365 -25.62 -4.62 -35.56
C LEU A 365 -25.63 -5.12 -34.11
N ILE A 366 -26.24 -6.27 -33.85
CA ILE A 366 -26.23 -6.92 -32.53
C ILE A 366 -24.79 -7.29 -32.13
N PHE A 367 -23.98 -7.85 -33.03
CA PHE A 367 -22.57 -8.18 -32.75
C PHE A 367 -21.74 -6.92 -32.43
N ILE A 368 -21.96 -5.81 -33.12
CA ILE A 368 -21.28 -4.54 -32.87
C ILE A 368 -21.67 -3.99 -31.49
N ILE A 369 -22.96 -3.98 -31.15
CA ILE A 369 -23.44 -3.52 -29.83
C ILE A 369 -22.87 -4.38 -28.71
N ILE A 370 -22.90 -5.72 -28.84
CA ILE A 370 -22.33 -6.63 -27.85
C ILE A 370 -20.80 -6.41 -27.73
N GLY A 371 -20.10 -6.19 -28.83
CA GLY A 371 -18.67 -5.87 -28.85
C GLY A 371 -18.36 -4.57 -28.09
N ILE A 372 -19.16 -3.52 -28.30
CA ILE A 372 -18.99 -2.24 -27.60
C ILE A 372 -19.28 -2.41 -26.10
N VAL A 373 -20.38 -3.07 -25.72
CA VAL A 373 -20.74 -3.29 -24.31
C VAL A 373 -19.70 -4.13 -23.57
N THR A 374 -19.14 -5.15 -24.22
CA THR A 374 -18.07 -5.99 -23.64
C THR A 374 -16.74 -5.23 -23.47
N LEU A 375 -16.37 -4.39 -24.43
CA LEU A 375 -15.20 -3.50 -24.32
C LEU A 375 -15.39 -2.43 -23.23
N PHE A 376 -16.58 -1.82 -23.14
CA PHE A 376 -16.87 -0.82 -22.11
C PHE A 376 -16.89 -1.43 -20.70
N SER A 377 -17.54 -2.59 -20.51
CA SER A 377 -17.60 -3.24 -19.20
C SER A 377 -16.23 -3.70 -18.69
N THR A 378 -15.37 -4.22 -19.57
CA THR A 378 -13.99 -4.59 -19.21
C THR A 378 -13.11 -3.37 -18.96
N GLY A 379 -13.34 -2.26 -19.66
CA GLY A 379 -12.68 -0.97 -19.42
C GLY A 379 -13.05 -0.36 -18.07
N ILE A 380 -14.34 -0.32 -17.72
CA ILE A 380 -14.85 0.24 -16.45
C ILE A 380 -14.25 -0.50 -15.25
N GLY A 381 -14.17 -1.83 -15.28
CA GLY A 381 -13.57 -2.60 -14.18
C GLY A 381 -12.07 -2.36 -13.98
N LYS A 382 -11.32 -2.00 -15.03
CA LYS A 382 -9.92 -1.57 -14.92
C LYS A 382 -9.82 -0.16 -14.32
N VAL A 383 -10.74 0.73 -14.68
CA VAL A 383 -10.80 2.10 -14.15
C VAL A 383 -11.10 2.11 -12.66
N TYR A 384 -12.05 1.31 -12.18
CA TYR A 384 -12.34 1.20 -10.74
C TYR A 384 -11.10 0.78 -9.94
N ARG A 385 -10.35 -0.22 -10.41
CA ARG A 385 -9.08 -0.64 -9.78
C ARG A 385 -8.03 0.47 -9.75
N VAL A 386 -7.95 1.29 -10.80
CA VAL A 386 -7.03 2.43 -10.83
C VAL A 386 -7.46 3.50 -9.83
N ILE A 387 -8.76 3.83 -9.75
CA ILE A 387 -9.30 4.81 -8.79
C ILE A 387 -9.05 4.35 -7.35
N GLU A 388 -9.30 3.08 -7.06
CA GLU A 388 -9.02 2.49 -5.76
C GLU A 388 -7.55 2.62 -5.38
N ASN A 389 -6.63 2.22 -6.27
CA ASN A 389 -5.19 2.36 -6.04
C ASN A 389 -4.77 3.82 -5.82
N ILE A 390 -5.34 4.78 -6.55
CA ILE A 390 -5.07 6.22 -6.35
C ILE A 390 -5.53 6.66 -4.97
N ASN A 391 -6.74 6.28 -4.56
CA ASN A 391 -7.26 6.64 -3.25
C ASN A 391 -6.39 6.08 -2.12
N LEU A 392 -5.67 4.99 -2.34
CA LEU A 392 -4.79 4.37 -1.36
C LEU A 392 -3.45 5.09 -1.22
N THR A 393 -2.79 5.44 -2.33
CA THR A 393 -1.53 6.20 -2.28
C THR A 393 -1.71 7.67 -1.96
N GLN A 394 -2.93 8.19 -2.15
CA GLN A 394 -3.36 9.51 -1.72
C GLN A 394 -4.20 9.46 -0.45
N ASP A 395 -4.34 8.29 0.19
CA ASP A 395 -5.20 8.12 1.36
C ASP A 395 -4.71 9.04 2.47
N LYS A 396 -5.63 9.66 3.20
CA LYS A 396 -5.29 10.44 4.38
C LYS A 396 -4.58 9.55 5.41
N ALA A 397 -4.85 8.25 5.46
CA ALA A 397 -4.12 7.31 6.29
C ALA A 397 -2.68 7.10 5.81
N MET A 398 -2.42 6.91 4.51
CA MET A 398 -1.06 6.86 3.96
C MET A 398 -0.33 8.19 4.05
N PHE A 399 -1.03 9.29 3.81
CA PHE A 399 -0.50 10.62 4.00
C PHE A 399 -0.30 10.95 5.47
N ASN A 400 -1.05 10.41 6.43
CA ASN A 400 -0.78 10.55 7.86
C ASN A 400 0.25 9.54 8.34
N PHE A 401 0.35 8.36 7.74
CA PHE A 401 1.42 7.38 7.98
C PHE A 401 2.73 8.00 7.60
N MET A 402 2.77 8.54 6.38
CA MET A 402 3.80 9.39 5.86
C MET A 402 3.87 10.60 6.77
N LYS A 403 2.99 11.58 6.85
CA LYS A 403 3.10 12.80 7.70
C LYS A 403 3.30 12.62 9.21
N LYS A 404 3.03 11.48 9.85
CA LYS A 404 3.46 11.17 11.24
C LYS A 404 4.86 10.58 11.23
N ARG A 405 5.23 10.01 10.09
CA ARG A 405 6.59 9.73 9.69
C ARG A 405 7.10 11.02 9.07
N GLN A 406 7.12 11.29 7.76
CA GLN A 406 7.06 12.60 7.06
C GLN A 406 6.85 13.94 7.76
N GLY A 407 6.21 13.97 8.90
CA GLY A 407 6.23 15.08 9.80
C GLY A 407 6.72 14.62 11.17
#